data_AF-A0A1U7NM81-F1
#
_entry.id   AF-A0A1U7NM81-F1
#
_cell.length_a   1.000
_cell.length_b   1.000
_cell.length_c   1.000
_cell.angle_alpha   90.00
_cell.angle_beta   90.00
_cell.angle_gamma   90.00
#
_symmetry.space_group_name_H-M   'P 1'
#
loop_
_entity.id
_entity.type
_entity.pdbx_description
1 polymer ?
#
loop_
_entity_poly.entity_id
_entity_poly.type
_entity_poly.pdbx_seq_one_letter_code
_entity_poly.pdbx_strand_id
1 'polypeptide(L)'
;MAKRKRRRFHLGRLLAVLLVPLVLIAAIYFVYLKLNPLQLKARDIVVEYKEKFDPKDNIKRVFGGSKDDVKIEGTIDTNAKGEYPITYTYGNEKINAIVNVKDQKPPVLTLQEAKVDMKDKGDPKLIIKEVKDASEVTFDFKYDKKTFDERGKHKIEVTATDEDGNTTTETGTLIREEDSKAPTLVDPDQKITIKQGEELDLSAIKVKDDFDPEPTVTMDEEFDSEEAGKQTITIKVSDRSGNEKEYEQIVNVKEDPAYGKKVVYLTFDDGPSENTAKILDILDKYNAKATFFVTGNHPEYNKYMKRAAKEGHTIGLHTYTHNYSQLYSSEEAYFDDLQQISDMVEDVTGKKSKVIRFPGGSSNMISANYVDGLMTTLTQKVQEQGYQYFDWNVDSTDASGNRVPVSQLVENATASDDQYINILMHDTDAKDTTVEALPEIIKYYKDKGYVFLGLDTDSYAPHHNVVN
;
A
#
# COMPACT_ATOMS: atom_id res chain seq x y z
N MET A 1 45.07 96.00 17.79
CA MET A 1 45.25 94.52 17.74
C MET A 1 44.87 93.75 19.03
N ALA A 2 44.50 94.40 20.15
CA ALA A 2 44.21 93.71 21.43
C ALA A 2 42.76 93.16 21.60
N LYS A 3 41.74 93.75 20.94
CA LYS A 3 40.32 93.32 21.10
C LYS A 3 39.95 92.01 20.38
N ARG A 4 40.62 91.67 19.27
CA ARG A 4 40.38 90.43 18.50
C ARG A 4 40.92 89.17 19.22
N LYS A 5 41.97 89.32 20.05
CA LYS A 5 42.50 88.26 20.92
C LYS A 5 41.54 87.91 22.08
N ARG A 6 40.84 88.91 22.65
CA ARG A 6 39.88 88.70 23.77
C ARG A 6 38.61 87.93 23.38
N ARG A 7 38.04 88.15 22.19
CA ARG A 7 36.84 87.41 21.72
C ARG A 7 37.11 85.94 21.40
N ARG A 8 38.27 85.61 20.81
CA ARG A 8 38.70 84.21 20.61
C ARG A 8 38.95 83.50 21.96
N PHE A 9 39.42 84.22 22.96
CA PHE A 9 39.62 83.69 24.33
C PHE A 9 38.30 83.35 25.05
N HIS A 10 37.24 84.14 24.84
CA HIS A 10 35.93 83.88 25.44
C HIS A 10 35.14 82.74 24.76
N LEU A 11 35.24 82.59 23.44
CA LEU A 11 34.58 81.50 22.71
C LEU A 11 35.22 80.14 23.05
N GLY A 12 36.55 80.08 23.19
CA GLY A 12 37.25 78.88 23.65
C GLY A 12 36.93 78.49 25.09
N ARG A 13 36.68 79.47 25.97
CA ARG A 13 36.22 79.21 27.36
C ARG A 13 34.78 78.68 27.42
N LEU A 14 33.87 79.20 26.58
CA LEU A 14 32.48 78.73 26.54
C LEU A 14 32.38 77.30 25.96
N LEU A 15 33.15 77.02 24.90
CA LEU A 15 33.32 75.67 24.36
C LEU A 15 33.94 74.72 25.39
N ALA A 16 34.97 75.15 26.13
CA ALA A 16 35.57 74.35 27.20
C ALA A 16 34.59 74.07 28.35
N VAL A 17 33.73 75.02 28.73
CA VAL A 17 32.73 74.84 29.80
C VAL A 17 31.62 73.87 29.40
N LEU A 18 31.28 73.74 28.11
CA LEU A 18 30.33 72.75 27.59
C LEU A 18 31.00 71.39 27.28
N LEU A 19 32.27 71.38 26.87
CA LEU A 19 33.03 70.16 26.60
C LEU A 19 33.38 69.40 27.88
N VAL A 20 33.68 70.08 28.99
CA VAL A 20 34.07 69.40 30.24
C VAL A 20 32.97 68.46 30.78
N PRO A 21 31.69 68.87 30.88
CA PRO A 21 30.59 67.97 31.26
C PRO A 21 30.38 66.82 30.25
N LEU A 22 30.49 67.08 28.95
CA LEU A 22 30.36 66.05 27.92
C LEU A 22 31.48 65.01 27.98
N VAL A 23 32.72 65.44 28.20
CA VAL A 23 33.87 64.54 28.40
C VAL A 23 33.73 63.77 29.71
N LEU A 24 33.23 64.40 30.77
CA LEU A 24 32.92 63.72 32.04
C LEU A 24 31.82 62.67 31.86
N ILE A 25 30.73 62.99 31.17
CA ILE A 25 29.65 62.04 30.86
C ILE A 25 30.18 60.90 29.99
N ALA A 26 30.98 61.20 28.96
CA ALA A 26 31.60 60.19 28.12
C ALA A 26 32.59 59.31 28.90
N ALA A 27 33.35 59.88 29.83
CA ALA A 27 34.27 59.14 30.71
C ALA A 27 33.49 58.26 31.70
N ILE A 28 32.43 58.77 32.33
CA ILE A 28 31.54 58.01 33.21
C ILE A 28 30.89 56.87 32.43
N TYR A 29 30.40 57.16 31.22
CA TYR A 29 29.81 56.16 30.34
C TYR A 29 30.85 55.11 29.94
N PHE A 30 32.05 55.52 29.55
CA PHE A 30 33.15 54.61 29.22
C PHE A 30 33.56 53.72 30.41
N VAL A 31 33.61 54.28 31.63
CA VAL A 31 33.83 53.51 32.87
C VAL A 31 32.67 52.54 33.11
N TYR A 32 31.43 52.99 32.94
CA TYR A 32 30.26 52.13 33.03
C TYR A 32 30.30 50.97 32.02
N LEU A 33 30.75 51.21 30.79
CA LEU A 33 30.97 50.17 29.77
C LEU A 33 32.12 49.23 30.13
N LYS A 34 33.19 49.74 30.75
CA LYS A 34 34.26 48.89 31.27
C LYS A 34 33.81 48.00 32.43
N LEU A 35 32.89 48.49 33.25
CA LEU A 35 32.34 47.74 34.40
C LEU A 35 31.21 46.79 34.01
N ASN A 36 30.52 47.04 32.89
CA ASN A 36 29.45 46.19 32.34
C ASN A 36 29.75 45.89 30.85
N PRO A 37 30.83 45.13 30.58
CA PRO A 37 31.27 44.88 29.22
C PRO A 37 30.28 44.07 28.37
N LEU A 38 29.33 43.35 28.97
CA LEU A 38 28.29 42.60 28.27
C LEU A 38 26.91 43.19 28.53
N GLN A 39 26.13 43.41 27.46
CA GLN A 39 24.74 43.85 27.56
C GLN A 39 23.83 42.98 26.71
N LEU A 40 22.78 42.47 27.33
CA LEU A 40 21.70 41.72 26.68
C LEU A 40 20.54 42.63 26.30
N LYS A 41 19.72 42.23 25.33
CA LYS A 41 18.46 42.91 24.99
C LYS A 41 17.42 42.65 26.08
N ALA A 42 17.32 41.40 26.55
CA ALA A 42 16.46 40.99 27.66
C ALA A 42 17.10 39.87 28.49
N ARG A 43 16.65 39.73 29.74
CA ARG A 43 16.98 38.58 30.62
C ARG A 43 15.86 37.54 30.67
N ASP A 44 14.66 37.93 30.29
CA ASP A 44 13.51 37.06 30.06
C ASP A 44 13.20 37.16 28.57
N ILE A 45 13.43 36.08 27.84
CA ILE A 45 13.38 36.02 26.38
C ILE A 45 12.22 35.10 26.02
N VAL A 46 11.20 35.62 25.34
CA VAL A 46 10.13 34.78 24.82
C VAL A 46 10.50 34.35 23.39
N VAL A 47 10.35 33.06 23.12
CA VAL A 47 10.65 32.45 21.82
C VAL A 47 9.42 31.67 21.37
N GLU A 48 9.07 31.87 20.10
CA GLU A 48 7.95 31.19 19.48
C GLU A 48 8.20 29.68 19.38
N TYR A 49 7.18 28.90 19.71
CA TYR A 49 7.22 27.45 19.64
C TYR A 49 7.53 26.98 18.20
N LYS A 50 8.43 25.99 18.05
CA LYS A 50 8.92 25.44 16.77
C LYS A 50 9.64 26.42 15.82
N GLU A 51 9.88 27.66 16.23
CA GLU A 51 10.71 28.59 15.45
C GLU A 51 12.19 28.47 15.81
N LYS A 52 13.05 28.86 14.86
CA LYS A 52 14.49 28.90 15.10
C LYS A 52 14.84 30.11 15.95
N PHE A 53 15.66 29.89 16.97
CA PHE A 53 16.17 30.94 17.85
C PHE A 53 17.69 30.81 18.03
N ASP A 54 18.42 31.91 17.79
CA ASP A 54 19.85 32.01 18.12
C ASP A 54 20.04 32.88 19.39
N PRO A 55 20.55 32.32 20.49
CA PRO A 55 20.86 33.07 21.71
C PRO A 55 21.78 34.28 21.50
N LYS A 56 22.64 34.28 20.46
CA LYS A 56 23.50 35.42 20.11
C LYS A 56 22.71 36.65 19.65
N ASP A 57 21.49 36.46 19.16
CA ASP A 57 20.61 37.57 18.77
C ASP A 57 20.15 38.39 19.96
N ASN A 58 20.12 37.81 21.17
CA ASN A 58 19.82 38.52 22.40
C ASN A 58 21.01 39.38 22.91
N ILE A 59 22.21 39.23 22.36
CA ILE A 59 23.35 40.10 22.72
C ILE A 59 23.11 41.48 22.08
N LYS A 60 22.95 42.51 22.92
CA LYS A 60 22.79 43.91 22.49
C LYS A 60 24.14 44.54 22.18
N ARG A 61 25.14 44.32 23.04
CA ARG A 61 26.49 44.88 22.88
C ARG A 61 27.54 44.10 23.69
N VAL A 62 28.74 44.06 23.15
CA VAL A 62 29.97 43.63 23.82
C VAL A 62 30.98 44.78 23.73
N PHE A 63 31.45 45.29 24.86
CA PHE A 63 32.40 46.39 24.91
C PHE A 63 33.84 45.85 24.87
N GLY A 64 34.63 46.30 23.90
CA GLY A 64 36.00 45.83 23.70
C GLY A 64 36.12 44.44 23.08
N GLY A 65 35.03 43.90 22.50
CA GLY A 65 34.97 42.61 21.82
C GLY A 65 33.77 42.51 20.87
N SER A 66 33.45 41.30 20.44
CA SER A 66 32.37 40.95 19.52
C SER A 66 31.38 39.96 20.15
N LYS A 67 30.25 39.71 19.47
CA LYS A 67 29.27 38.71 19.93
C LYS A 67 29.84 37.29 19.96
N ASP A 68 30.81 36.99 19.12
CA ASP A 68 31.43 35.66 19.03
C ASP A 68 32.38 35.37 20.19
N ASP A 69 32.81 36.41 20.91
CA ASP A 69 33.65 36.27 22.10
C ASP A 69 32.83 35.91 23.36
N VAL A 70 31.50 35.89 23.27
CA VAL A 70 30.60 35.57 24.38
C VAL A 70 30.35 34.07 24.41
N LYS A 71 30.76 33.42 25.51
CA LYS A 71 30.43 32.01 25.76
C LYS A 71 29.00 31.91 26.26
N ILE A 72 28.17 31.12 25.58
CA ILE A 72 26.77 30.86 25.95
C ILE A 72 26.68 29.42 26.45
N GLU A 73 26.22 29.23 27.68
CA GLU A 73 26.03 27.93 28.32
C GLU A 73 24.54 27.68 28.55
N GLY A 74 24.07 26.47 28.26
CA GLY A 74 22.67 26.07 28.30
C GLY A 74 22.24 25.39 26.99
N THR A 75 21.20 24.56 27.04
CA THR A 75 20.60 23.93 25.85
C THR A 75 19.18 24.44 25.73
N ILE A 76 18.80 24.91 24.54
CA ILE A 76 17.44 25.35 24.23
C ILE A 76 16.89 24.38 23.19
N ASP A 77 15.71 23.84 23.44
CA ASP A 77 14.97 23.05 22.47
C ASP A 77 13.68 23.80 22.12
N THR A 78 13.61 24.41 20.94
CA THR A 78 12.41 25.12 20.52
C THR A 78 11.27 24.19 20.07
N ASN A 79 11.51 22.87 20.02
CA ASN A 79 10.47 21.86 19.77
C ASN A 79 9.76 21.39 21.05
N ALA A 80 10.19 21.87 22.21
CA ALA A 80 9.54 21.64 23.49
C ALA A 80 9.20 22.99 24.16
N LYS A 81 7.96 23.11 24.64
CA LYS A 81 7.51 24.29 25.40
C LYS A 81 8.12 24.24 26.80
N GLY A 82 8.55 25.38 27.34
CA GLY A 82 9.15 25.43 28.67
C GLY A 82 10.14 26.58 28.89
N GLU A 83 10.74 26.58 30.08
CA GLU A 83 11.75 27.56 30.47
C GLU A 83 13.15 26.95 30.36
N TYR A 84 14.03 27.62 29.61
CA TYR A 84 15.39 27.17 29.35
C TYR A 84 16.39 28.19 29.91
N PRO A 85 17.01 27.93 31.07
CA PRO A 85 18.00 28.82 31.64
C PRO A 85 19.29 28.81 30.79
N ILE A 86 19.78 30.00 30.45
CA ILE A 86 21.04 30.19 29.73
C ILE A 86 21.94 31.22 30.43
N THR A 87 23.25 31.03 30.32
CA THR A 87 24.26 31.92 30.90
C THR A 87 25.15 32.49 29.82
N TYR A 88 25.24 33.82 29.75
CA TYR A 88 26.18 34.53 28.89
C TYR A 88 27.41 34.93 29.71
N THR A 89 28.60 34.52 29.25
CA THR A 89 29.87 34.81 29.91
C THR A 89 30.80 35.56 28.97
N TYR A 90 31.31 36.72 29.42
CA TYR A 90 32.34 37.48 28.70
C TYR A 90 33.35 38.05 29.70
N GLY A 91 34.62 37.63 29.59
CA GLY A 91 35.64 37.91 30.59
C GLY A 91 35.24 37.38 31.97
N ASN A 92 35.13 38.27 32.96
CA ASN A 92 34.69 37.93 34.31
C ASN A 92 33.19 38.19 34.56
N GLU A 93 32.46 38.74 33.58
CA GLU A 93 31.04 39.03 33.72
C GLU A 93 30.20 37.80 33.32
N LYS A 94 29.22 37.47 34.16
CA LYS A 94 28.23 36.42 33.91
C LYS A 94 26.83 36.98 34.06
N ILE A 95 26.00 36.79 33.05
CA ILE A 95 24.60 37.22 33.05
C ILE A 95 23.71 36.01 32.77
N ASN A 96 22.85 35.67 33.73
CA ASN A 96 21.83 34.64 33.57
C ASN A 96 20.60 35.23 32.86
N ALA A 97 20.03 34.46 31.95
CA ALA A 97 18.76 34.74 31.29
C ALA A 97 17.92 33.46 31.21
N ILE A 98 16.62 33.60 30.99
CA ILE A 98 15.68 32.50 30.78
C ILE A 98 15.08 32.67 29.39
N VAL A 99 15.07 31.59 28.61
CA VAL A 99 14.35 31.50 27.34
C VAL A 99 13.05 30.76 27.58
N ASN A 100 11.93 31.46 27.43
CA ASN A 100 10.57 30.96 27.57
C ASN A 100 10.05 30.58 26.19
N VAL A 101 10.08 29.29 25.86
CA VAL A 101 9.49 28.77 24.62
C VAL A 101 8.00 28.57 24.84
N LYS A 102 7.18 29.39 24.19
CA LYS A 102 5.71 29.40 24.29
C LYS A 102 5.11 29.65 22.92
N ASP A 103 3.93 29.11 22.66
CA ASP A 103 3.17 29.43 21.46
C ASP A 103 2.43 30.74 21.68
N GLN A 104 2.72 31.75 20.86
CA GLN A 104 2.09 33.07 20.93
C GLN A 104 1.37 33.44 19.64
N LYS A 105 1.52 32.62 18.59
CA LYS A 105 0.92 32.90 17.30
C LYS A 105 -0.43 32.22 17.23
N PRO A 106 -1.49 32.96 16.86
CA PRO A 106 -2.76 32.31 16.61
C PRO A 106 -2.70 31.46 15.35
N PRO A 107 -3.55 30.42 15.25
CA PRO A 107 -3.66 29.59 14.06
C PRO A 107 -3.94 30.41 12.79
N VAL A 108 -3.32 30.05 11.68
CA VAL A 108 -3.66 30.60 10.36
C VAL A 108 -4.81 29.80 9.77
N LEU A 109 -6.01 30.40 9.76
CA LEU A 109 -7.25 29.79 9.25
C LEU A 109 -7.57 30.26 7.84
N THR A 110 -7.74 29.32 6.90
CA THR A 110 -8.20 29.57 5.53
C THR A 110 -9.55 28.91 5.31
N LEU A 111 -10.54 29.71 4.90
CA LEU A 111 -11.89 29.23 4.61
C LEU A 111 -12.14 29.13 3.09
N GLN A 112 -13.14 28.33 2.73
CA GLN A 112 -13.68 28.17 1.38
C GLN A 112 -15.21 28.31 1.39
N GLU A 113 -15.78 28.62 0.23
CA GLU A 113 -17.22 28.45 0.04
C GLU A 113 -17.51 26.95 -0.09
N ALA A 114 -18.42 26.44 0.74
CA ALA A 114 -18.89 25.06 0.67
C ALA A 114 -20.35 25.01 0.25
N LYS A 115 -20.71 23.99 -0.51
CA LYS A 115 -22.08 23.72 -0.93
C LYS A 115 -22.54 22.42 -0.30
N VAL A 116 -23.78 22.40 0.17
CA VAL A 116 -24.38 21.23 0.80
C VAL A 116 -25.82 21.09 0.32
N ASP A 117 -26.21 19.84 0.05
CA ASP A 117 -27.57 19.51 -0.34
C ASP A 117 -28.55 19.70 0.83
N MET A 118 -29.79 20.05 0.51
CA MET A 118 -30.88 20.20 1.48
C MET A 118 -31.23 18.91 2.24
N LYS A 119 -30.90 17.73 1.70
CA LYS A 119 -31.10 16.45 2.42
C LYS A 119 -30.00 16.15 3.43
N ASP A 120 -28.81 16.76 3.28
CA ASP A 120 -27.75 16.69 4.27
C ASP A 120 -28.03 17.69 5.41
N LYS A 121 -27.59 17.39 6.64
CA LYS A 121 -27.78 18.30 7.78
C LYS A 121 -26.90 19.55 7.69
N GLY A 122 -25.86 19.54 6.87
CA GLY A 122 -24.87 20.61 6.77
C GLY A 122 -23.86 20.53 7.91
N ASP A 123 -22.63 20.10 7.63
CA ASP A 123 -21.52 20.24 8.58
C ASP A 123 -20.83 21.60 8.39
N PRO A 124 -20.87 22.50 9.40
CA PRO A 124 -20.13 23.75 9.37
C PRO A 124 -18.62 23.61 9.12
N LYS A 125 -18.02 22.44 9.34
CA LYS A 125 -16.59 22.22 9.07
C LYS A 125 -16.24 22.26 7.59
N LEU A 126 -17.21 22.04 6.69
CA LEU A 126 -16.97 21.98 5.24
C LEU A 126 -16.40 23.28 4.64
N ILE A 127 -16.62 24.42 5.32
CA ILE A 127 -16.04 25.71 4.90
C ILE A 127 -14.57 25.87 5.31
N ILE A 128 -14.00 24.96 6.11
CA ILE A 128 -12.57 25.02 6.48
C ILE A 128 -11.78 24.38 5.34
N LYS A 129 -10.93 25.18 4.69
CA LYS A 129 -10.04 24.71 3.62
C LYS A 129 -8.71 24.22 4.18
N GLU A 130 -8.12 25.01 5.07
CA GLU A 130 -6.81 24.72 5.65
C GLU A 130 -6.68 25.45 6.99
N VAL A 131 -6.00 24.80 7.94
CA VAL A 131 -5.51 25.43 9.17
C VAL A 131 -4.03 25.13 9.32
N LYS A 132 -3.24 26.13 9.73
CA LYS A 132 -1.81 25.96 10.00
C LYS A 132 -1.49 26.54 11.36
N ASP A 133 -0.91 25.72 12.22
CA ASP A 133 -0.44 26.13 13.54
C ASP A 133 0.73 25.24 14.00
N ALA A 134 1.49 25.70 14.99
CA ALA A 134 2.55 24.91 15.59
C ALA A 134 2.00 23.82 16.54
N SER A 135 0.77 23.97 17.03
CA SER A 135 0.09 23.05 17.94
C SER A 135 -1.27 22.58 17.37
N GLU A 136 -1.95 21.70 18.12
CA GLU A 136 -3.28 21.20 17.74
C GLU A 136 -4.33 22.30 17.82
N VAL A 137 -5.32 22.27 16.93
CA VAL A 137 -6.32 23.33 16.79
C VAL A 137 -7.74 22.78 16.98
N THR A 138 -8.51 23.47 17.81
CA THR A 138 -9.94 23.22 18.01
C THR A 138 -10.79 24.30 17.32
N PHE A 139 -12.05 23.97 17.00
CA PHE A 139 -12.94 24.88 16.26
C PHE A 139 -14.26 25.09 17.00
N ASP A 140 -14.67 26.35 17.14
CA ASP A 140 -16.01 26.76 17.53
C ASP A 140 -16.74 27.39 16.34
N PHE A 141 -18.05 27.10 16.21
CA PHE A 141 -18.86 27.54 15.07
C PHE A 141 -20.08 28.32 15.55
N LYS A 142 -20.22 29.54 15.07
CA LYS A 142 -21.34 30.41 15.39
C LYS A 142 -22.10 30.82 14.13
N TYR A 143 -23.36 30.46 14.11
CA TYR A 143 -24.30 30.68 13.00
C TYR A 143 -25.74 30.68 13.53
N ASP A 144 -26.68 31.16 12.73
CA ASP A 144 -28.10 31.16 13.09
C ASP A 144 -28.72 29.77 12.92
N LYS A 145 -28.78 29.02 14.02
CA LYS A 145 -29.34 27.67 14.05
C LYS A 145 -30.82 27.59 13.63
N LYS A 146 -31.57 28.70 13.65
CA LYS A 146 -32.99 28.69 13.26
C LYS A 146 -33.17 28.66 11.76
N THR A 147 -32.28 29.32 11.03
CA THR A 147 -32.34 29.46 9.57
C THR A 147 -31.36 28.52 8.87
N PHE A 148 -30.45 27.88 9.61
CA PHE A 148 -29.41 27.01 9.04
C PHE A 148 -29.93 25.81 8.24
N ASP A 149 -31.16 25.36 8.48
CA ASP A 149 -31.79 24.26 7.71
C ASP A 149 -32.52 24.77 6.45
N GLU A 150 -32.59 26.09 6.24
CA GLU A 150 -33.27 26.70 5.09
C GLU A 150 -32.34 26.81 3.87
N ARG A 151 -32.94 26.84 2.67
CA ARG A 151 -32.21 27.08 1.42
C ARG A 151 -31.60 28.48 1.42
N GLY A 152 -30.32 28.60 1.05
CA GLY A 152 -29.65 29.88 0.88
C GLY A 152 -28.20 29.91 1.34
N LYS A 153 -27.66 31.11 1.46
CA LYS A 153 -26.29 31.35 1.93
C LYS A 153 -26.28 31.58 3.44
N HIS A 154 -25.55 30.75 4.16
CA HIS A 154 -25.40 30.83 5.62
C HIS A 154 -24.00 31.29 5.97
N LYS A 155 -23.91 32.41 6.71
CA LYS A 155 -22.64 32.89 7.24
C LYS A 155 -22.32 32.15 8.52
N ILE A 156 -21.11 31.62 8.59
CA ILE A 156 -20.61 30.87 9.74
C ILE A 156 -19.33 31.55 10.21
N GLU A 157 -19.34 32.02 11.45
CA GLU A 157 -18.14 32.50 12.15
C GLU A 157 -17.42 31.28 12.73
N VAL A 158 -16.19 31.05 12.29
CA VAL A 158 -15.33 29.95 12.71
C VAL A 158 -14.22 30.51 13.57
N THR A 159 -14.13 30.06 14.82
CA THR A 159 -13.03 30.41 15.73
C THR A 159 -12.10 29.21 15.88
N ALA A 160 -10.90 29.32 15.35
CA ALA A 160 -9.80 28.38 15.53
C ALA A 160 -9.03 28.75 16.80
N THR A 161 -8.87 27.80 17.73
CA THR A 161 -8.16 27.99 19.01
C THR A 161 -7.07 26.94 19.15
N ASP A 162 -5.84 27.38 19.34
CA ASP A 162 -4.70 26.49 19.61
C ASP A 162 -4.69 25.98 21.07
N GLU A 163 -3.71 25.15 21.42
CA GLU A 163 -3.57 24.62 22.79
C GLU A 163 -3.23 25.67 23.85
N ASP A 164 -2.61 26.78 23.46
CA ASP A 164 -2.19 27.87 24.34
C ASP A 164 -3.27 28.97 24.48
N GLY A 165 -4.39 28.82 23.77
CA GLY A 165 -5.53 29.73 23.80
C GLY A 165 -5.42 30.91 22.84
N ASN A 166 -4.45 30.92 21.91
CA ASN A 166 -4.42 31.89 20.84
C ASN A 166 -5.53 31.57 19.82
N THR A 167 -6.20 32.60 19.31
CA THR A 167 -7.39 32.44 18.49
C THR A 167 -7.33 33.24 17.20
N THR A 168 -7.87 32.66 16.13
CA THR A 168 -8.21 33.35 14.88
C THR A 168 -9.67 33.12 14.55
N THR A 169 -10.40 34.18 14.24
CA THR A 169 -11.81 34.10 13.87
C THR A 169 -12.01 34.61 12.45
N GLU A 170 -12.60 33.79 11.59
CA GLU A 170 -12.92 34.14 10.21
C GLU A 170 -14.39 33.81 9.92
N THR A 171 -14.99 34.50 8.94
CA THR A 171 -16.37 34.22 8.53
C THR A 171 -16.41 33.61 7.14
N GLY A 172 -16.91 32.39 7.05
CA GLY A 172 -17.12 31.67 5.79
C GLY A 172 -18.59 31.63 5.38
N THR A 173 -18.84 31.05 4.20
CA THR A 173 -20.20 30.86 3.67
C THR A 173 -20.42 29.40 3.32
N LEU A 174 -21.49 28.83 3.90
CA LEU A 174 -22.03 27.54 3.50
C LEU A 174 -23.33 27.78 2.73
N ILE A 175 -23.40 27.27 1.50
CA ILE A 175 -24.57 27.40 0.64
C ILE A 175 -25.37 26.11 0.72
N ARG A 176 -26.64 26.24 1.09
CA ARG A 176 -27.62 25.15 1.04
C ARG A 176 -28.49 25.30 -0.18
N GLU A 177 -28.45 24.31 -1.05
CA GLU A 177 -29.26 24.26 -2.26
C GLU A 177 -29.78 22.84 -2.50
N GLU A 178 -30.85 22.72 -3.29
CA GLU A 178 -31.37 21.41 -3.68
C GLU A 178 -30.44 20.82 -4.72
N ASP A 179 -30.00 19.60 -4.49
CA ASP A 179 -29.36 18.82 -5.53
C ASP A 179 -30.40 18.43 -6.59
N SER A 180 -30.03 18.65 -7.85
CA SER A 180 -30.87 18.39 -9.02
C SER A 180 -30.10 17.69 -10.14
N LYS A 181 -28.85 17.27 -9.88
CA LYS A 181 -28.03 16.58 -10.87
C LYS A 181 -27.87 15.14 -10.44
N ALA A 182 -28.05 14.24 -11.40
CA ALA A 182 -27.79 12.84 -11.13
C ALA A 182 -26.28 12.55 -11.11
N PRO A 183 -25.86 11.53 -10.33
CA PRO A 183 -24.49 11.05 -10.34
C PRO A 183 -24.05 10.58 -11.73
N THR A 184 -22.73 10.53 -11.93
CA THR A 184 -22.14 10.10 -13.20
C THR A 184 -21.03 9.08 -13.01
N LEU A 185 -20.95 8.10 -13.93
CA LEU A 185 -19.81 7.19 -13.97
C LEU A 185 -18.51 7.96 -14.23
N VAL A 186 -17.44 7.57 -13.53
CA VAL A 186 -16.09 8.10 -13.75
C VAL A 186 -15.52 7.56 -15.06
N ASP A 187 -15.75 6.28 -15.36
CA ASP A 187 -15.36 5.62 -16.61
C ASP A 187 -16.59 4.92 -17.24
N PRO A 188 -17.32 5.62 -18.13
CA PRO A 188 -18.48 5.03 -18.82
C PRO A 188 -18.14 3.95 -19.84
N ASP A 189 -16.87 3.80 -20.24
CA ASP A 189 -16.44 2.82 -21.24
C ASP A 189 -15.69 1.63 -20.59
N GLN A 190 -15.82 1.49 -19.26
CA GLN A 190 -15.15 0.46 -18.48
C GLN A 190 -15.51 -0.94 -19.02
N LYS A 191 -14.48 -1.73 -19.34
CA LYS A 191 -14.67 -3.13 -19.72
C LYS A 191 -14.73 -3.99 -18.47
N ILE A 192 -15.90 -4.55 -18.20
CA ILE A 192 -16.12 -5.47 -17.09
C ILE A 192 -15.93 -6.89 -17.62
N THR A 193 -15.17 -7.70 -16.89
CA THR A 193 -14.95 -9.11 -17.23
C THR A 193 -14.93 -9.92 -15.95
N ILE A 194 -15.77 -10.94 -15.90
CA ILE A 194 -15.88 -11.88 -14.78
C ILE A 194 -15.81 -13.31 -15.30
N LYS A 195 -15.56 -14.27 -14.43
CA LYS A 195 -15.66 -15.70 -14.75
C LYS A 195 -17.12 -16.17 -14.65
N GLN A 196 -17.50 -17.16 -15.44
CA GLN A 196 -18.84 -17.75 -15.38
C GLN A 196 -19.16 -18.26 -13.97
N GLY A 197 -20.32 -17.87 -13.44
CA GLY A 197 -20.77 -18.15 -12.08
C GLY A 197 -20.22 -17.22 -11.01
N GLU A 198 -19.37 -16.26 -11.36
CA GLU A 198 -18.85 -15.25 -10.42
C GLU A 198 -19.88 -14.13 -10.20
N GLU A 199 -19.97 -13.60 -8.98
CA GLU A 199 -20.81 -12.44 -8.70
C GLU A 199 -20.15 -11.16 -9.24
N LEU A 200 -20.95 -10.26 -9.79
CA LEU A 200 -20.45 -8.96 -10.24
C LEU A 200 -20.25 -8.01 -9.07
N ASP A 201 -19.00 -7.63 -8.78
CA ASP A 201 -18.67 -6.63 -7.76
C ASP A 201 -18.96 -5.20 -8.26
N LEU A 202 -20.09 -4.65 -7.85
CA LEU A 202 -20.48 -3.28 -8.20
C LEU A 202 -19.60 -2.21 -7.52
N SER A 203 -18.86 -2.53 -6.45
CA SER A 203 -17.98 -1.57 -5.77
C SER A 203 -16.77 -1.14 -6.61
N ALA A 204 -16.45 -1.94 -7.63
CA ALA A 204 -15.44 -1.63 -8.63
C ALA A 204 -15.87 -0.47 -9.55
N ILE A 205 -17.18 -0.21 -9.71
CA ILE A 205 -17.72 0.87 -10.54
C ILE A 205 -17.59 2.19 -9.77
N LYS A 206 -16.83 3.13 -10.35
CA LYS A 206 -16.59 4.44 -9.72
C LYS A 206 -17.60 5.46 -10.22
N VAL A 207 -18.27 6.09 -9.26
CA VAL A 207 -19.30 7.10 -9.49
C VAL A 207 -18.89 8.39 -8.79
N LYS A 208 -19.23 9.52 -9.39
CA LYS A 208 -19.03 10.86 -8.82
C LYS A 208 -20.33 11.64 -8.87
N ASP A 209 -20.50 12.50 -7.89
CA ASP A 209 -21.61 13.43 -7.78
C ASP A 209 -21.13 14.78 -7.23
N ASP A 210 -21.91 15.86 -7.38
CA ASP A 210 -21.53 17.19 -6.89
C ASP A 210 -21.90 17.44 -5.42
N PHE A 211 -22.85 16.69 -4.85
CA PHE A 211 -23.28 16.83 -3.45
C PHE A 211 -23.18 15.54 -2.63
N ASP A 212 -23.25 14.38 -3.27
CA ASP A 212 -23.20 13.09 -2.58
C ASP A 212 -21.82 12.41 -2.68
N PRO A 213 -21.02 12.35 -1.61
CA PRO A 213 -19.77 11.61 -1.60
C PRO A 213 -19.93 10.10 -1.73
N GLU A 214 -21.12 9.54 -1.45
CA GLU A 214 -21.37 8.10 -1.50
C GLU A 214 -22.62 7.77 -2.33
N PRO A 215 -22.62 8.03 -3.65
CA PRO A 215 -23.73 7.65 -4.51
C PRO A 215 -23.95 6.14 -4.50
N THR A 216 -25.21 5.73 -4.58
CA THR A 216 -25.59 4.32 -4.65
C THR A 216 -25.50 3.82 -6.09
N VAL A 217 -25.01 2.59 -6.26
CA VAL A 217 -24.93 1.90 -7.54
C VAL A 217 -25.75 0.61 -7.44
N THR A 218 -26.71 0.45 -8.34
CA THR A 218 -27.48 -0.78 -8.50
C THR A 218 -27.46 -1.22 -9.95
N MET A 219 -27.88 -2.46 -10.20
CA MET A 219 -27.96 -3.06 -11.51
C MET A 219 -29.35 -3.70 -11.68
N ASP A 220 -29.76 -3.89 -12.93
CA ASP A 220 -30.92 -4.70 -13.29
C ASP A 220 -30.78 -6.17 -12.85
N GLU A 221 -31.92 -6.80 -12.55
CA GLU A 221 -31.99 -8.21 -12.12
C GLU A 221 -31.83 -9.21 -13.29
N GLU A 222 -31.73 -8.73 -14.53
CA GLU A 222 -31.66 -9.58 -15.73
C GLU A 222 -30.26 -10.12 -16.03
N PHE A 223 -29.22 -9.65 -15.32
CA PHE A 223 -27.86 -10.16 -15.49
C PHE A 223 -27.74 -11.59 -14.95
N ASP A 224 -27.29 -12.52 -15.80
CA ASP A 224 -27.06 -13.92 -15.44
C ASP A 224 -25.57 -14.26 -15.53
N SER A 225 -24.87 -14.33 -14.41
CA SER A 225 -23.45 -14.69 -14.42
C SER A 225 -23.20 -16.14 -14.82
N GLU A 226 -24.23 -17.00 -14.83
CA GLU A 226 -24.13 -18.39 -15.25
C GLU A 226 -24.08 -18.54 -16.78
N GLU A 227 -24.51 -17.53 -17.55
CA GLU A 227 -24.46 -17.53 -19.02
C GLU A 227 -23.18 -16.86 -19.55
N ALA A 228 -22.26 -17.67 -20.08
CA ALA A 228 -21.04 -17.17 -20.70
C ALA A 228 -21.33 -16.34 -21.95
N GLY A 229 -20.60 -15.24 -22.14
CA GLY A 229 -20.75 -14.35 -23.29
C GLY A 229 -20.73 -12.88 -22.91
N LYS A 230 -21.05 -12.03 -23.89
CA LYS A 230 -21.21 -10.58 -23.66
C LYS A 230 -22.65 -10.28 -23.36
N GLN A 231 -22.91 -9.73 -22.18
CA GLN A 231 -24.22 -9.28 -21.75
C GLN A 231 -24.20 -7.76 -21.57
N THR A 232 -25.30 -7.11 -21.90
CA THR A 232 -25.48 -5.68 -21.62
C THR A 232 -26.30 -5.56 -20.36
N ILE A 233 -25.76 -4.87 -19.36
CA ILE A 233 -26.45 -4.60 -18.09
C ILE A 233 -26.82 -3.12 -18.02
N THR A 234 -27.89 -2.83 -17.29
CA THR A 234 -28.27 -1.45 -16.96
C THR A 234 -27.85 -1.13 -15.54
N ILE A 235 -26.85 -0.28 -15.40
CA ILE A 235 -26.44 0.24 -14.10
C ILE A 235 -27.23 1.51 -13.81
N LYS A 236 -27.88 1.54 -12.66
CA LYS A 236 -28.55 2.72 -12.13
C LYS A 236 -27.72 3.33 -11.02
N VAL A 237 -27.40 4.62 -11.18
CA VAL A 237 -26.74 5.41 -10.13
C VAL A 237 -27.72 6.41 -9.55
N SER A 238 -27.72 6.55 -8.24
CA SER A 238 -28.63 7.45 -7.51
C SER A 238 -27.94 8.13 -6.35
N ASP A 239 -28.28 9.41 -6.12
CA ASP A 239 -27.86 10.14 -4.92
C ASP A 239 -28.91 10.09 -3.80
N ARG A 240 -28.55 10.61 -2.62
CA ARG A 240 -29.44 10.81 -1.45
C ARG A 240 -30.67 11.70 -1.70
N SER A 241 -30.62 12.54 -2.73
CA SER A 241 -31.70 13.46 -3.13
C SER A 241 -32.69 12.81 -4.10
N GLY A 242 -32.37 11.60 -4.57
CA GLY A 242 -33.19 10.82 -5.49
C GLY A 242 -33.03 11.25 -6.94
N ASN A 243 -31.95 11.96 -7.30
CA ASN A 243 -31.62 12.11 -8.72
C ASN A 243 -30.94 10.82 -9.18
N GLU A 244 -31.36 10.34 -10.35
CA GLU A 244 -30.96 9.03 -10.85
C GLU A 244 -30.58 9.11 -12.31
N LYS A 245 -29.66 8.24 -12.71
CA LYS A 245 -29.29 8.07 -14.12
C LYS A 245 -28.90 6.63 -14.40
N GLU A 246 -29.26 6.17 -15.60
CA GLU A 246 -28.94 4.84 -16.08
C GLU A 246 -27.82 4.86 -17.10
N TYR A 247 -27.01 3.80 -17.09
CA TYR A 247 -25.88 3.58 -17.96
C TYR A 247 -25.89 2.12 -18.44
N GLU A 248 -25.80 1.91 -19.74
CA GLU A 248 -25.54 0.57 -20.29
C GLU A 248 -24.05 0.25 -20.13
N GLN A 249 -23.72 -0.93 -19.62
CA GLN A 249 -22.36 -1.47 -19.61
C GLN A 249 -22.33 -2.86 -20.23
N ILE A 250 -21.19 -3.21 -20.83
CA ILE A 250 -20.98 -4.56 -21.36
C ILE A 250 -20.16 -5.35 -20.35
N VAL A 251 -20.76 -6.42 -19.83
CA VAL A 251 -20.07 -7.43 -19.02
C VAL A 251 -19.69 -8.59 -19.92
N ASN A 252 -18.41 -8.92 -19.96
CA ASN A 252 -17.92 -10.11 -20.64
C ASN A 252 -17.73 -11.25 -19.62
N VAL A 253 -18.72 -12.14 -19.56
CA VAL A 253 -18.66 -13.37 -18.76
C VAL A 253 -17.81 -14.38 -19.53
N LYS A 254 -16.59 -14.65 -19.02
CA LYS A 254 -15.69 -15.65 -19.59
C LYS A 254 -16.19 -17.05 -19.25
N GLU A 255 -16.42 -17.86 -20.28
CA GLU A 255 -16.75 -19.27 -20.12
C GLU A 255 -15.75 -19.97 -19.21
N ASP A 256 -16.26 -20.68 -18.20
CA ASP A 256 -15.45 -21.55 -17.35
C ASP A 256 -15.77 -23.01 -17.69
N PRO A 257 -14.83 -23.75 -18.30
CA PRO A 257 -15.03 -25.16 -18.61
C PRO A 257 -15.38 -26.03 -17.40
N ALA A 258 -15.05 -25.60 -16.17
CA ALA A 258 -15.35 -26.30 -14.92
C ALA A 258 -16.74 -25.96 -14.33
N TYR A 259 -17.37 -24.86 -14.78
CA TYR A 259 -18.61 -24.37 -14.20
C TYR A 259 -19.74 -25.40 -14.26
N GLY A 260 -20.39 -25.63 -13.12
CA GLY A 260 -21.48 -26.61 -12.96
C GLY A 260 -21.08 -28.09 -13.13
N LYS A 261 -19.79 -28.40 -13.24
CA LYS A 261 -19.32 -29.77 -13.50
C LYS A 261 -18.58 -30.36 -12.30
N LYS A 262 -18.48 -31.69 -12.31
CA LYS A 262 -17.50 -32.43 -11.51
C LYS A 262 -16.22 -32.58 -12.33
N VAL A 263 -15.07 -32.24 -11.77
CA VAL A 263 -13.81 -32.16 -12.51
C VAL A 263 -12.73 -33.01 -11.85
N VAL A 264 -12.02 -33.80 -12.66
CA VAL A 264 -10.75 -34.44 -12.29
C VAL A 264 -9.61 -33.75 -13.02
N TYR A 265 -8.64 -33.28 -12.26
CA TYR A 265 -7.33 -32.85 -12.73
C TYR A 265 -6.36 -34.01 -12.53
N LEU A 266 -6.03 -34.70 -13.62
CA LEU A 266 -4.94 -35.68 -13.62
C LEU A 266 -3.62 -34.91 -13.66
N THR A 267 -2.77 -35.11 -12.66
CA THR A 267 -1.49 -34.42 -12.58
C THR A 267 -0.34 -35.41 -12.53
N PHE A 268 0.71 -35.14 -13.29
CA PHE A 268 1.90 -35.96 -13.40
C PHE A 268 3.14 -35.14 -13.08
N ASP A 269 3.87 -35.55 -12.05
CA ASP A 269 5.09 -34.90 -11.60
C ASP A 269 6.33 -35.66 -12.11
N ASP A 270 7.46 -34.94 -12.09
CA ASP A 270 8.83 -35.41 -12.33
C ASP A 270 9.22 -35.76 -13.78
N GLY A 271 8.26 -35.82 -14.71
CA GLY A 271 8.53 -35.97 -16.13
C GLY A 271 9.21 -34.75 -16.79
N PRO A 272 9.42 -34.78 -18.12
CA PRO A 272 9.00 -35.83 -19.04
C PRO A 272 9.92 -37.07 -19.07
N SER A 273 9.39 -38.21 -19.48
CA SER A 273 10.08 -39.49 -19.69
C SER A 273 9.49 -40.27 -20.88
N GLU A 274 9.94 -41.50 -21.15
CA GLU A 274 9.26 -42.35 -22.15
C GLU A 274 7.81 -42.70 -21.75
N ASN A 275 7.48 -42.66 -20.45
CA ASN A 275 6.11 -42.86 -19.98
C ASN A 275 5.18 -41.69 -20.33
N THR A 276 5.70 -40.46 -20.43
CA THR A 276 4.91 -39.30 -20.87
C THR A 276 4.26 -39.55 -22.22
N ALA A 277 4.98 -40.15 -23.17
CA ALA A 277 4.44 -40.44 -24.50
C ALA A 277 3.25 -41.43 -24.45
N LYS A 278 3.38 -42.49 -23.65
CA LYS A 278 2.32 -43.49 -23.46
C LYS A 278 1.10 -42.89 -22.76
N ILE A 279 1.32 -42.02 -21.77
CA ILE A 279 0.26 -41.31 -21.05
C ILE A 279 -0.51 -40.40 -22.01
N LEU A 280 0.19 -39.64 -22.87
CA LEU A 280 -0.46 -38.79 -23.87
C LEU A 280 -1.33 -39.61 -24.85
N ASP A 281 -0.87 -40.78 -25.28
CA ASP A 281 -1.67 -41.68 -26.13
C ASP A 281 -2.95 -42.15 -25.43
N ILE A 282 -2.88 -42.43 -24.12
CA ILE A 282 -4.05 -42.79 -23.30
C ILE A 282 -4.99 -41.60 -23.17
N LEU A 283 -4.46 -40.42 -22.82
CA LEU A 283 -5.26 -39.21 -22.65
C LEU A 283 -6.02 -38.83 -23.93
N ASP A 284 -5.38 -38.93 -25.09
CA ASP A 284 -6.02 -38.71 -26.40
C ASP A 284 -7.12 -39.73 -26.68
N LYS A 285 -6.86 -41.02 -26.45
CA LYS A 285 -7.87 -42.10 -26.60
C LYS A 285 -9.13 -41.83 -25.78
N TYR A 286 -8.98 -41.26 -24.59
CA TYR A 286 -10.10 -40.93 -23.73
C TYR A 286 -10.57 -39.48 -23.89
N ASN A 287 -10.00 -38.66 -24.77
CA ASN A 287 -10.31 -37.22 -24.85
C ASN A 287 -10.29 -36.55 -23.46
N ALA A 288 -9.23 -36.83 -22.68
CA ALA A 288 -9.02 -36.30 -21.34
C ALA A 288 -7.86 -35.29 -21.38
N LYS A 289 -7.99 -34.17 -20.66
CA LYS A 289 -6.86 -33.25 -20.43
C LYS A 289 -6.24 -33.52 -19.06
N ALA A 290 -5.00 -33.06 -18.91
CA ALA A 290 -4.16 -33.33 -17.76
C ALA A 290 -3.15 -32.19 -17.58
N THR A 291 -2.43 -32.21 -16.48
CA THR A 291 -1.33 -31.30 -16.16
C THR A 291 -0.04 -32.08 -15.94
N PHE A 292 1.05 -31.62 -16.55
CA PHE A 292 2.39 -32.18 -16.35
C PHE A 292 3.26 -31.15 -15.63
N PHE A 293 3.63 -31.42 -14.38
CA PHE A 293 4.59 -30.61 -13.63
C PHE A 293 6.00 -31.09 -13.96
N VAL A 294 6.63 -30.39 -14.91
CA VAL A 294 7.86 -30.87 -15.55
C VAL A 294 9.12 -30.47 -14.79
N THR A 295 10.17 -31.27 -15.00
CA THR A 295 11.52 -31.01 -14.52
C THR A 295 12.53 -30.73 -15.64
N GLY A 296 13.67 -30.14 -15.30
CA GLY A 296 14.79 -29.90 -16.23
C GLY A 296 15.75 -31.10 -16.39
N ASN A 297 15.49 -32.24 -15.74
CA ASN A 297 16.45 -33.33 -15.62
C ASN A 297 16.63 -34.18 -16.89
N HIS A 298 15.62 -34.24 -17.76
CA HIS A 298 15.63 -35.10 -18.96
C HIS A 298 15.31 -34.33 -20.25
N PRO A 299 16.19 -33.40 -20.68
CA PRO A 299 15.94 -32.56 -21.86
C PRO A 299 15.76 -33.36 -23.16
N GLU A 300 16.26 -34.59 -23.24
CA GLU A 300 16.03 -35.53 -24.36
C GLU A 300 14.54 -35.84 -24.61
N TYR A 301 13.69 -35.69 -23.57
CA TYR A 301 12.26 -35.93 -23.64
C TYR A 301 11.42 -34.65 -23.79
N ASN A 302 12.04 -33.47 -23.97
CA ASN A 302 11.33 -32.20 -24.19
C ASN A 302 10.38 -32.23 -25.41
N LYS A 303 10.60 -33.12 -26.37
CA LYS A 303 9.66 -33.39 -27.47
C LYS A 303 8.26 -33.80 -26.98
N TYR A 304 8.16 -34.51 -25.85
CA TYR A 304 6.90 -34.95 -25.27
C TYR A 304 6.20 -33.81 -24.50
N MET A 305 6.96 -32.95 -23.82
CA MET A 305 6.42 -31.70 -23.27
C MET A 305 5.82 -30.81 -24.38
N LYS A 306 6.52 -30.66 -25.52
CA LYS A 306 6.00 -29.93 -26.68
C LYS A 306 4.72 -30.56 -27.25
N ARG A 307 4.67 -31.90 -27.31
CA ARG A 307 3.49 -32.66 -27.73
C ARG A 307 2.32 -32.41 -26.79
N ALA A 308 2.53 -32.53 -25.48
CA ALA A 308 1.53 -32.29 -24.45
C ALA A 308 0.91 -30.88 -24.57
N ALA A 309 1.74 -29.84 -24.72
CA ALA A 309 1.27 -28.47 -24.92
C ALA A 309 0.44 -28.32 -26.22
N LYS A 310 0.88 -28.95 -27.33
CA LYS A 310 0.17 -28.93 -28.61
C LYS A 310 -1.18 -29.64 -28.55
N GLU A 311 -1.28 -30.70 -27.75
CA GLU A 311 -2.49 -31.49 -27.54
C GLU A 311 -3.43 -30.86 -26.51
N GLY A 312 -3.08 -29.69 -25.95
CA GLY A 312 -3.93 -28.92 -25.05
C GLY A 312 -3.88 -29.36 -23.59
N HIS A 313 -2.81 -30.05 -23.18
CA HIS A 313 -2.51 -30.31 -21.77
C HIS A 313 -1.82 -29.09 -21.15
N THR A 314 -1.98 -28.92 -19.84
CA THR A 314 -1.27 -27.88 -19.09
C THR A 314 0.17 -28.35 -18.83
N ILE A 315 1.13 -27.47 -19.07
CA ILE A 315 2.52 -27.66 -18.62
C ILE A 315 2.72 -26.78 -17.38
N GLY A 316 2.84 -27.41 -16.23
CA GLY A 316 3.15 -26.77 -14.95
C GLY A 316 4.66 -26.82 -14.66
N LEU A 317 5.12 -25.95 -13.77
CA LEU A 317 6.52 -25.90 -13.33
C LEU A 317 6.68 -26.71 -12.05
N HIS A 318 7.55 -27.71 -12.05
CA HIS A 318 7.95 -28.40 -10.82
C HIS A 318 9.25 -27.82 -10.26
N THR A 319 10.31 -27.88 -11.06
CA THR A 319 11.68 -27.44 -10.70
C THR A 319 12.63 -27.71 -11.87
N TYR A 320 13.71 -26.97 -12.02
CA TYR A 320 14.73 -27.29 -13.02
C TYR A 320 15.61 -28.46 -12.56
N THR A 321 16.12 -28.43 -11.32
CA THR A 321 17.10 -29.41 -10.81
C THR A 321 16.49 -30.63 -10.12
N HIS A 322 15.30 -30.49 -9.52
CA HIS A 322 14.71 -31.49 -8.63
C HIS A 322 15.67 -31.99 -7.52
N ASN A 323 16.53 -31.09 -7.04
CA ASN A 323 17.47 -31.37 -5.96
C ASN A 323 17.12 -30.52 -4.74
N TYR A 324 16.52 -31.16 -3.72
CA TYR A 324 16.06 -30.49 -2.51
C TYR A 324 17.12 -29.63 -1.81
N SER A 325 18.39 -30.07 -1.77
CA SER A 325 19.43 -29.30 -1.08
C SER A 325 19.89 -28.07 -1.84
N GLN A 326 19.66 -28.01 -3.16
CA GLN A 326 19.92 -26.82 -3.96
C GLN A 326 18.68 -25.93 -3.94
N LEU A 327 17.52 -26.49 -4.29
CA LEU A 327 16.25 -25.80 -4.41
C LEU A 327 15.82 -25.08 -3.13
N TYR A 328 15.96 -25.73 -1.96
CA TYR A 328 15.53 -25.18 -0.68
C TYR A 328 16.66 -24.61 0.16
N SER A 329 17.82 -24.32 -0.45
CA SER A 329 18.95 -23.71 0.27
C SER A 329 18.73 -22.23 0.63
N SER A 330 17.86 -21.54 -0.12
CA SER A 330 17.43 -20.16 0.13
C SER A 330 16.19 -19.84 -0.72
N GLU A 331 15.55 -18.70 -0.43
CA GLU A 331 14.50 -18.16 -1.29
C GLU A 331 15.01 -17.86 -2.71
N GLU A 332 16.20 -17.24 -2.81
CA GLU A 332 16.84 -16.91 -4.08
C GLU A 332 17.09 -18.17 -4.93
N ALA A 333 17.61 -19.23 -4.32
CA ALA A 333 17.85 -20.49 -5.02
C ALA A 333 16.55 -21.12 -5.56
N TYR A 334 15.45 -21.02 -4.82
CA TYR A 334 14.15 -21.48 -5.30
C TYR A 334 13.68 -20.69 -6.52
N PHE A 335 13.75 -19.35 -6.47
CA PHE A 335 13.29 -18.51 -7.59
C PHE A 335 14.21 -18.59 -8.81
N ASP A 336 15.51 -18.79 -8.63
CA ASP A 336 16.46 -19.03 -9.72
C ASP A 336 16.17 -20.36 -10.43
N ASP A 337 15.86 -21.42 -9.67
CA ASP A 337 15.45 -22.71 -10.22
C ASP A 337 14.07 -22.61 -10.93
N LEU A 338 13.12 -21.90 -10.31
CA LEU A 338 11.79 -21.65 -10.89
C LEU A 338 11.89 -20.85 -12.20
N GLN A 339 12.76 -19.85 -12.26
CA GLN A 339 12.99 -19.06 -13.47
C GLN A 339 13.59 -19.94 -14.58
N GLN A 340 14.58 -20.77 -14.27
CA GLN A 340 15.19 -21.69 -15.25
C GLN A 340 14.18 -22.67 -15.85
N ILE A 341 13.32 -23.29 -15.02
CA ILE A 341 12.28 -24.19 -15.55
C ILE A 341 11.22 -23.43 -16.36
N SER A 342 10.87 -22.20 -15.94
CA SER A 342 9.94 -21.33 -16.67
C SER A 342 10.47 -20.98 -18.06
N ASP A 343 11.75 -20.60 -18.16
CA ASP A 343 12.41 -20.28 -19.43
C ASP A 343 12.51 -21.51 -20.34
N MET A 344 12.86 -22.68 -19.80
CA MET A 344 12.86 -23.93 -20.58
C MET A 344 11.48 -24.28 -21.13
N VAL A 345 10.43 -24.13 -20.31
CA VAL A 345 9.04 -24.39 -20.73
C VAL A 345 8.63 -23.41 -21.82
N GLU A 346 8.98 -22.13 -21.70
CA GLU A 346 8.70 -21.12 -22.74
C GLU A 346 9.44 -21.46 -24.04
N ASP A 347 10.72 -21.81 -23.98
CA ASP A 347 11.53 -22.16 -25.15
C ASP A 347 10.96 -23.35 -25.94
N VAL A 348 10.46 -24.36 -25.22
CA VAL A 348 9.95 -25.59 -25.84
C VAL A 348 8.50 -25.44 -26.34
N THR A 349 7.65 -24.75 -25.58
CA THR A 349 6.19 -24.69 -25.82
C THR A 349 5.74 -23.39 -26.48
N GLY A 350 6.56 -22.34 -26.42
CA GLY A 350 6.23 -20.98 -26.85
C GLY A 350 5.35 -20.21 -25.85
N LYS A 351 5.13 -20.73 -24.64
CA LYS A 351 4.30 -20.09 -23.62
C LYS A 351 4.92 -20.22 -22.23
N LYS A 352 4.88 -19.15 -21.44
CA LYS A 352 5.17 -19.20 -20.01
C LYS A 352 4.03 -19.89 -19.26
N SER A 353 4.39 -20.62 -18.21
CA SER A 353 3.43 -21.18 -17.27
C SER A 353 3.38 -20.36 -15.98
N LYS A 354 2.19 -20.26 -15.39
CA LYS A 354 1.95 -19.70 -14.06
C LYS A 354 1.41 -20.73 -13.07
N VAL A 355 1.36 -21.99 -13.47
CA VAL A 355 0.90 -23.12 -12.67
C VAL A 355 2.13 -23.85 -12.14
N ILE A 356 2.27 -23.99 -10.83
CA ILE A 356 3.44 -24.61 -10.20
C ILE A 356 3.04 -25.68 -9.19
N ARG A 357 3.95 -26.59 -8.89
CA ARG A 357 3.85 -27.49 -7.74
C ARG A 357 5.21 -27.58 -7.07
N PHE A 358 5.25 -27.29 -5.77
CA PHE A 358 6.48 -27.43 -4.99
C PHE A 358 6.93 -28.89 -4.95
N PRO A 359 8.22 -29.20 -5.15
CA PRO A 359 8.75 -30.54 -4.89
C PRO A 359 8.45 -31.01 -3.46
N GLY A 360 7.77 -32.15 -3.35
CA GLY A 360 7.28 -32.69 -2.08
C GLY A 360 6.02 -32.00 -1.53
N GLY A 361 5.42 -31.07 -2.27
CA GLY A 361 4.24 -30.29 -1.88
C GLY A 361 4.58 -29.07 -0.99
N SER A 362 3.61 -28.17 -0.83
CA SER A 362 3.72 -27.01 0.07
C SER A 362 3.89 -27.43 1.54
N SER A 363 3.41 -28.63 1.89
CA SER A 363 3.51 -29.27 3.20
C SER A 363 4.78 -30.10 3.39
N ASN A 364 5.80 -29.94 2.56
CA ASN A 364 7.03 -30.72 2.71
C ASN A 364 7.80 -30.31 3.98
N MET A 365 8.33 -31.30 4.71
CA MET A 365 9.23 -31.06 5.85
C MET A 365 10.70 -31.13 5.46
N ILE A 366 11.03 -31.55 4.23
CA ILE A 366 12.43 -31.69 3.80
C ILE A 366 13.12 -30.32 3.73
N SER A 367 12.39 -29.28 3.34
CA SER A 367 12.88 -27.90 3.29
C SER A 367 13.39 -27.38 4.65
N ALA A 368 12.80 -27.83 5.77
CA ALA A 368 13.21 -27.45 7.13
C ALA A 368 14.63 -27.94 7.49
N ASN A 369 15.15 -28.95 6.79
CA ASN A 369 16.55 -29.37 6.96
C ASN A 369 17.56 -28.37 6.39
N TYR A 370 17.10 -27.39 5.61
CA TYR A 370 17.94 -26.39 4.95
C TYR A 370 17.64 -24.99 5.49
N VAL A 371 16.37 -24.57 5.45
CA VAL A 371 15.91 -23.26 5.93
C VAL A 371 14.54 -23.40 6.60
N ASP A 372 14.50 -23.05 7.90
CA ASP A 372 13.28 -23.00 8.71
C ASP A 372 12.39 -21.83 8.28
N GLY A 373 11.07 -22.03 8.16
CA GLY A 373 10.13 -20.98 7.72
C GLY A 373 10.11 -20.72 6.21
N LEU A 374 10.86 -21.51 5.42
CA LEU A 374 11.02 -21.24 4.00
C LEU A 374 9.70 -21.42 3.23
N MET A 375 8.94 -22.48 3.49
CA MET A 375 7.71 -22.76 2.74
C MET A 375 6.62 -21.73 3.04
N THR A 376 6.54 -21.25 4.29
CA THR A 376 5.69 -20.11 4.66
C THR A 376 6.00 -18.88 3.82
N THR A 377 7.28 -18.60 3.60
CA THR A 377 7.72 -17.46 2.77
C THR A 377 7.43 -17.70 1.28
N LEU A 378 7.79 -18.88 0.76
CA LEU A 378 7.68 -19.19 -0.66
C LEU A 378 6.22 -19.23 -1.13
N THR A 379 5.31 -19.84 -0.37
CA THR A 379 3.89 -19.95 -0.73
C THR A 379 3.23 -18.59 -0.91
N GLN A 380 3.58 -17.59 -0.10
CA GLN A 380 3.10 -16.21 -0.25
C GLN A 380 3.74 -15.54 -1.48
N LYS A 381 5.07 -15.60 -1.60
CA LYS A 381 5.80 -14.90 -2.67
C LYS A 381 5.49 -15.40 -4.07
N VAL A 382 5.24 -16.70 -4.25
CA VAL A 382 4.84 -17.21 -5.58
C VAL A 382 3.48 -16.62 -6.00
N GLN A 383 2.53 -16.49 -5.07
CA GLN A 383 1.23 -15.86 -5.33
C GLN A 383 1.36 -14.36 -5.61
N GLU A 384 2.20 -13.65 -4.87
CA GLU A 384 2.52 -12.24 -5.14
C GLU A 384 3.12 -12.02 -6.54
N GLN A 385 3.88 -13.00 -7.04
CA GLN A 385 4.43 -13.00 -8.41
C GLN A 385 3.45 -13.52 -9.49
N GLY A 386 2.18 -13.74 -9.11
CA GLY A 386 1.12 -14.17 -10.00
C GLY A 386 1.20 -15.64 -10.42
N TYR A 387 1.92 -16.48 -9.68
CA TYR A 387 1.85 -17.94 -9.82
C TYR A 387 0.73 -18.50 -8.94
N GLN A 388 0.08 -19.56 -9.40
CA GLN A 388 -0.78 -20.40 -8.58
C GLN A 388 -0.09 -21.73 -8.34
N TYR A 389 0.10 -22.09 -7.08
CA TYR A 389 0.62 -23.41 -6.70
C TYR A 389 -0.52 -24.38 -6.40
N PHE A 390 -0.28 -25.66 -6.70
CA PHE A 390 -1.23 -26.74 -6.49
C PHE A 390 -0.56 -27.90 -5.76
N ASP A 391 -1.12 -28.30 -4.62
CA ASP A 391 -0.83 -29.62 -4.05
C ASP A 391 -1.78 -30.64 -4.70
N TRP A 392 -2.29 -31.60 -3.93
CA TRP A 392 -3.26 -32.60 -4.38
C TRP A 392 -4.28 -32.86 -3.27
N ASN A 393 -5.45 -33.39 -3.61
CA ASN A 393 -6.39 -33.89 -2.60
C ASN A 393 -6.64 -35.40 -2.73
N VAL A 394 -6.08 -36.02 -3.77
CA VAL A 394 -6.01 -37.47 -3.94
C VAL A 394 -4.58 -37.85 -4.30
N ASP A 395 -4.01 -38.77 -3.53
CA ASP A 395 -2.68 -39.33 -3.78
C ASP A 395 -2.84 -40.74 -4.34
N SER A 396 -2.33 -40.99 -5.55
CA SER A 396 -2.31 -42.36 -6.11
C SER A 396 -1.36 -43.28 -5.35
N THR A 397 -0.46 -42.71 -4.55
CA THR A 397 0.64 -43.34 -3.81
C THR A 397 1.67 -44.02 -4.71
N ASP A 398 1.71 -43.70 -6.00
CA ASP A 398 2.69 -44.27 -6.92
C ASP A 398 4.13 -43.88 -6.55
N ALA A 399 4.35 -42.79 -5.82
CA ALA A 399 5.63 -42.39 -5.24
C ALA A 399 6.11 -43.27 -4.08
N SER A 400 5.26 -44.12 -3.48
CA SER A 400 5.62 -44.97 -2.33
C SER A 400 6.67 -46.05 -2.64
N GLY A 401 6.88 -46.34 -3.92
CA GLY A 401 7.91 -47.26 -4.39
C GLY A 401 7.94 -47.36 -5.91
N ASN A 402 8.83 -48.21 -6.44
CA ASN A 402 8.82 -48.56 -7.85
C ASN A 402 7.86 -49.73 -8.09
N ARG A 403 7.07 -49.65 -9.16
CA ARG A 403 6.11 -50.72 -9.56
C ARG A 403 5.09 -51.07 -8.47
N VAL A 404 4.52 -50.04 -7.83
CA VAL A 404 3.34 -50.21 -6.96
C VAL A 404 2.23 -50.93 -7.76
N PRO A 405 1.53 -51.93 -7.18
CA PRO A 405 0.53 -52.70 -7.92
C PRO A 405 -0.56 -51.82 -8.54
N VAL A 406 -0.90 -52.08 -9.80
CA VAL A 406 -1.92 -51.34 -10.56
C VAL A 406 -3.24 -51.23 -9.79
N SER A 407 -3.71 -52.32 -9.18
CA SER A 407 -4.96 -52.33 -8.42
C SER A 407 -4.94 -51.36 -7.23
N GLN A 408 -3.80 -51.21 -6.57
CA GLN A 408 -3.64 -50.27 -5.44
C GLN A 408 -3.63 -48.82 -5.94
N LEU A 409 -2.98 -48.56 -7.09
CA LEU A 409 -2.99 -47.23 -7.70
C LEU A 409 -4.40 -46.81 -8.11
N VAL A 410 -5.16 -47.72 -8.72
CA VAL A 410 -6.56 -47.48 -9.09
C VAL A 410 -7.41 -47.23 -7.84
N GLU A 411 -7.31 -48.08 -6.81
CA GLU A 411 -8.05 -47.92 -5.56
C GLU A 411 -7.81 -46.54 -4.92
N ASN A 412 -6.55 -46.16 -4.77
CA ASN A 412 -6.19 -44.89 -4.14
C ASN A 412 -6.57 -43.68 -4.99
N ALA A 413 -6.31 -43.73 -6.31
CA ALA A 413 -6.65 -42.64 -7.22
C ALA A 413 -8.16 -42.44 -7.42
N THR A 414 -9.00 -43.43 -7.05
CA THR A 414 -10.46 -43.38 -7.20
C THR A 414 -11.22 -43.20 -5.88
N ALA A 415 -10.49 -42.87 -4.81
CA ALA A 415 -10.99 -42.82 -3.43
C ALA A 415 -11.87 -41.61 -3.09
N SER A 416 -11.90 -40.55 -3.92
CA SER A 416 -12.72 -39.35 -3.72
C SER A 416 -13.88 -39.27 -4.72
N ASP A 417 -15.01 -38.70 -4.26
CA ASP A 417 -16.18 -38.28 -5.05
C ASP A 417 -16.50 -36.78 -4.91
N ASP A 418 -15.50 -35.99 -4.48
CA ASP A 418 -15.57 -34.53 -4.38
C ASP A 418 -15.88 -33.89 -5.74
N GLN A 419 -16.35 -32.64 -5.72
CA GLN A 419 -16.64 -31.90 -6.94
C GLN A 419 -15.37 -31.61 -7.77
N TYR A 420 -14.26 -31.29 -7.10
CA TYR A 420 -12.97 -31.00 -7.73
C TYR A 420 -11.89 -31.91 -7.16
N ILE A 421 -11.30 -32.74 -8.00
CA ILE A 421 -10.32 -33.75 -7.60
C ILE A 421 -9.00 -33.48 -8.32
N ASN A 422 -7.91 -33.31 -7.59
CA ASN A 422 -6.56 -33.22 -8.11
C ASN A 422 -5.78 -34.46 -7.67
N ILE A 423 -5.46 -35.32 -8.64
CA ILE A 423 -4.81 -36.61 -8.42
C ILE A 423 -3.31 -36.44 -8.66
N LEU A 424 -2.49 -36.69 -7.63
CA LEU A 424 -1.04 -36.80 -7.76
C LEU A 424 -0.63 -38.16 -8.32
N MET A 425 0.11 -38.14 -9.42
CA MET A 425 0.79 -39.27 -10.04
C MET A 425 2.15 -38.80 -10.56
N HIS A 426 2.98 -39.72 -11.04
CA HIS A 426 4.30 -39.44 -11.59
C HIS A 426 4.48 -40.16 -12.92
N ASP A 427 5.09 -39.47 -13.89
CA ASP A 427 5.37 -40.02 -15.21
C ASP A 427 6.86 -40.29 -15.43
N THR A 428 7.63 -40.56 -14.38
CA THR A 428 9.05 -40.97 -14.50
C THR A 428 9.20 -42.37 -15.10
N ASP A 429 10.42 -42.71 -15.57
CA ASP A 429 10.71 -44.02 -16.19
C ASP A 429 10.34 -45.22 -15.30
N ALA A 430 10.38 -45.06 -13.97
CA ALA A 430 10.08 -46.14 -13.02
C ALA A 430 8.57 -46.40 -12.80
N LYS A 431 7.69 -45.60 -13.40
CA LYS A 431 6.24 -45.56 -13.13
C LYS A 431 5.40 -46.19 -14.24
N ASP A 432 5.87 -47.30 -14.82
CA ASP A 432 5.09 -48.06 -15.82
C ASP A 432 3.71 -48.48 -15.29
N THR A 433 3.59 -48.82 -14.00
CA THR A 433 2.29 -49.22 -13.40
C THR A 433 1.30 -48.06 -13.30
N THR A 434 1.77 -46.80 -13.25
CA THR A 434 0.91 -45.60 -13.36
C THR A 434 0.30 -45.52 -14.77
N VAL A 435 1.09 -45.80 -15.81
CA VAL A 435 0.61 -45.88 -17.20
C VAL A 435 -0.46 -46.97 -17.35
N GLU A 436 -0.24 -48.13 -16.73
CA GLU A 436 -1.18 -49.27 -16.75
C GLU A 436 -2.49 -48.97 -16.00
N ALA A 437 -2.44 -48.23 -14.89
CA ALA A 437 -3.61 -47.88 -14.08
C ALA A 437 -4.51 -46.80 -14.71
N LEU A 438 -3.90 -45.87 -15.47
CA LEU A 438 -4.56 -44.67 -15.98
C LEU A 438 -5.88 -44.91 -16.75
N PRO A 439 -6.01 -45.91 -17.65
CA PRO A 439 -7.26 -46.18 -18.35
C PRO A 439 -8.44 -46.53 -17.41
N GLU A 440 -8.18 -47.21 -16.31
CA GLU A 440 -9.22 -47.60 -15.34
C GLU A 440 -9.66 -46.41 -14.48
N ILE A 441 -8.70 -45.58 -14.04
CA ILE A 441 -8.96 -44.33 -13.31
C ILE A 441 -9.82 -43.39 -14.16
N ILE A 442 -9.44 -43.17 -15.43
CA ILE A 442 -10.21 -42.30 -16.33
C ILE A 442 -11.63 -42.83 -16.52
N LYS A 443 -11.76 -44.14 -16.77
CA LYS A 443 -13.07 -44.77 -16.98
C LYS A 443 -13.97 -44.62 -15.75
N TYR A 444 -13.45 -44.89 -14.55
CA TYR A 444 -14.20 -44.78 -13.30
C TYR A 444 -14.85 -43.40 -13.13
N TYR A 445 -14.07 -42.34 -13.29
CA TYR A 445 -14.56 -40.98 -13.12
C TYR A 445 -15.47 -40.53 -14.27
N LYS A 446 -15.20 -40.96 -15.51
CA LYS A 446 -16.13 -40.73 -16.63
C LYS A 446 -17.49 -41.38 -16.40
N ASP A 447 -17.52 -42.62 -15.92
CA ASP A 447 -18.76 -43.35 -15.62
C ASP A 447 -19.58 -42.65 -14.51
N LYS A 448 -18.92 -41.80 -13.69
CA LYS A 448 -19.54 -40.93 -12.68
C LYS A 448 -19.85 -39.50 -13.17
N GLY A 449 -19.63 -39.20 -14.44
CA GLY A 449 -19.95 -37.91 -15.05
C GLY A 449 -18.91 -36.81 -14.84
N TYR A 450 -17.68 -37.16 -14.46
CA TYR A 450 -16.59 -36.17 -14.36
C TYR A 450 -16.04 -35.79 -15.73
N VAL A 451 -15.62 -34.54 -15.86
CA VAL A 451 -14.79 -34.06 -16.96
C VAL A 451 -13.32 -33.99 -16.55
N PHE A 452 -12.42 -34.04 -17.53
CA PHE A 452 -10.97 -34.03 -17.32
C PHE A 452 -10.38 -32.77 -17.93
N LEU A 453 -9.88 -31.88 -17.08
CA LEU A 453 -9.34 -30.58 -17.46
C LEU A 453 -7.85 -30.50 -17.08
N GLY A 454 -7.11 -29.66 -17.79
CA GLY A 454 -5.80 -29.21 -17.32
C GLY A 454 -5.98 -28.08 -16.30
N LEU A 455 -5.06 -27.95 -15.36
CA LEU A 455 -5.05 -26.86 -14.40
C LEU A 455 -4.73 -25.54 -15.09
N ASP A 456 -5.33 -24.46 -14.61
CA ASP A 456 -4.94 -23.07 -14.89
C ASP A 456 -4.87 -22.29 -13.57
N THR A 457 -4.56 -21.00 -13.61
CA THR A 457 -4.44 -20.18 -12.39
C THR A 457 -5.74 -20.01 -11.61
N ASP A 458 -6.89 -20.26 -12.25
CA ASP A 458 -8.23 -20.03 -11.68
C ASP A 458 -8.92 -21.34 -11.29
N SER A 459 -8.22 -22.46 -11.45
CA SER A 459 -8.68 -23.80 -11.10
C SER A 459 -8.71 -23.97 -9.58
N TYR A 460 -9.59 -24.85 -9.09
CA TYR A 460 -9.59 -25.23 -7.67
C TYR A 460 -8.20 -25.73 -7.25
N ALA A 461 -7.59 -25.04 -6.29
CA ALA A 461 -6.27 -25.38 -5.78
C ALA A 461 -6.38 -26.02 -4.39
N PRO A 462 -6.17 -27.33 -4.25
CA PRO A 462 -6.00 -27.92 -2.93
C PRO A 462 -4.66 -27.44 -2.39
N HIS A 463 -4.69 -26.64 -1.34
CA HIS A 463 -3.51 -26.24 -0.58
C HIS A 463 -3.45 -27.07 0.70
N HIS A 464 -2.34 -27.77 0.88
CA HIS A 464 -2.05 -28.42 2.14
C HIS A 464 -1.70 -27.38 3.22
N ASN A 465 -1.74 -27.81 4.48
CA ASN A 465 -1.19 -27.00 5.57
C ASN A 465 0.32 -26.88 5.38
N VAL A 466 0.83 -25.65 5.32
CA VAL A 466 2.26 -25.38 5.31
C VAL A 466 2.83 -25.72 6.69
N VAL A 467 3.85 -26.59 6.72
CA VAL A 467 4.43 -27.13 7.97
C VAL A 467 5.88 -26.72 8.21
N ASN A 468 6.48 -25.94 7.31
CA ASN A 468 7.80 -25.31 7.45
C ASN A 468 7.70 -23.78 7.37
#